data_AF-A0A6I3QPR1-F1
#
_entry.id   AF-A0A6I3QPR1-F1
#
_cell.length_a   1.000
_cell.length_b   1.000
_cell.length_c   1.000
_cell.angle_alpha   90.00
_cell.angle_beta   90.00
_cell.angle_gamma   90.00
#
_symmetry.space_group_name_H-M   'P 1'
#
loop_
_entity.id
_entity.type
_entity.pdbx_description
1 polymer ?
#
loop_
_entity_poly.entity_id
_entity_poly.type
_entity_poly.pdbx_seq_one_letter_code
_entity_poly.pdbx_strand_id
1 'polypeptide(L)'
;MDFWIKEPGECHERHFCIDAESLTMGHDEFGNVLLDVSPPVVYEYIKGEKKEFIITTVDWAGRCLNTADTFNDIISRLSRNETGWICINNLDISLRSLVEAFHSHSALTWEGRNIPYFILFDGYMAAPAFATNQFLYYENEMGDILMFGTADGALISDNEFAEIGFEKSQEMSADGQETVLSFTKYEKLEFI
;
A
#
# COMPACT_ATOMS: atom_id res chain seq x y z
N MET A 1 -3.54 15.95 -1.66
CA MET A 1 -4.28 14.78 -1.13
C MET A 1 -4.63 15.06 0.32
N ASP A 2 -5.90 14.99 0.69
CA ASP A 2 -6.39 15.18 2.07
C ASP A 2 -6.85 13.84 2.66
N PHE A 3 -6.32 13.50 3.84
CA PHE A 3 -6.61 12.24 4.51
C PHE A 3 -6.63 12.38 6.03
N TRP A 4 -7.38 11.50 6.68
CA TRP A 4 -7.33 11.28 8.12
C TRP A 4 -6.62 9.97 8.42
N ILE A 5 -5.90 9.95 9.53
CA ILE A 5 -5.47 8.71 10.16
C ILE A 5 -6.53 8.36 11.21
N LYS A 6 -7.05 7.13 11.16
CA LYS A 6 -7.89 6.57 12.21
C LYS A 6 -6.98 6.09 13.34
N GLU A 7 -7.23 6.55 14.57
CA GLU A 7 -6.90 5.71 15.73
C GLU A 7 -8.04 4.70 15.94
N PRO A 8 -7.79 3.57 16.65
CA PRO A 8 -8.84 2.59 16.92
C PRO A 8 -10.03 3.22 17.67
N GLY A 9 -11.08 3.62 16.94
CA GLY A 9 -12.33 4.11 17.53
C GLY A 9 -13.03 5.24 16.77
N GLU A 10 -12.33 6.13 16.06
CA GLU A 10 -12.94 7.32 15.40
C GLU A 10 -12.16 7.76 14.12
N CYS A 11 -12.85 8.34 13.12
CA CYS A 11 -12.26 8.79 11.84
C CYS A 11 -11.97 10.31 11.81
N HIS A 12 -11.85 10.98 12.97
CA HIS A 12 -11.74 12.45 13.04
C HIS A 12 -10.62 13.01 13.93
N GLU A 13 -9.67 12.20 14.39
CA GLU A 13 -8.71 12.68 15.39
C GLU A 13 -7.56 13.53 14.81
N ARG A 14 -7.00 13.15 13.64
CA ARG A 14 -5.90 13.90 13.02
C ARG A 14 -6.06 14.02 11.50
N HIS A 15 -6.16 15.25 11.03
CA HIS A 15 -6.32 15.58 9.62
C HIS A 15 -4.98 16.01 9.03
N PHE A 16 -4.62 15.38 7.91
CA PHE A 16 -3.43 15.70 7.16
C PHE A 16 -3.76 16.05 5.71
N CYS A 17 -2.94 16.93 5.14
CA CYS A 17 -2.94 17.26 3.74
C CYS A 17 -1.51 17.11 3.22
N ILE A 18 -1.32 16.29 2.20
CA ILE A 18 -0.10 16.29 1.40
C ILE A 18 -0.33 17.21 0.20
N ASP A 19 0.45 18.28 0.15
CA ASP A 19 0.52 19.19 -0.98
C ASP A 19 1.78 18.88 -1.79
N ALA A 20 1.65 18.80 -3.10
CA ALA A 20 2.78 18.55 -3.99
C ALA A 20 2.66 19.49 -5.18
N GLU A 21 3.74 20.18 -5.54
CA GLU A 21 3.73 21.14 -6.65
C GLU A 21 3.48 20.44 -8.00
N SER A 22 3.97 19.22 -8.12
CA SER A 22 3.75 18.37 -9.29
C SER A 22 3.78 16.90 -8.91
N LEU A 23 2.89 16.14 -9.53
CA LEU A 23 2.92 14.69 -9.56
C LEU A 23 3.11 14.28 -11.02
N THR A 24 4.18 13.57 -11.30
CA THR A 24 4.42 12.95 -12.60
C THR A 24 4.42 11.45 -12.45
N MET A 25 3.66 10.80 -13.31
CA MET A 25 3.62 9.36 -13.43
C MET A 25 4.40 8.97 -14.68
N GLY A 26 5.46 8.20 -14.49
CA GLY A 26 6.28 7.65 -15.56
C GLY A 26 6.22 6.13 -15.55
N HIS A 27 6.90 5.55 -16.54
CA HIS A 27 7.25 4.14 -16.52
C HIS A 27 8.77 4.02 -16.62
N ASP A 28 9.35 3.09 -15.87
CA ASP A 28 10.74 2.71 -16.11
C ASP A 28 10.87 1.83 -17.37
N GLU A 29 12.11 1.44 -17.70
CA GLU A 29 12.40 0.59 -18.85
C GLU A 29 11.80 -0.84 -18.76
N PHE A 30 11.34 -1.23 -17.57
CA PHE A 30 10.67 -2.49 -17.28
C PHE A 30 9.13 -2.34 -17.24
N GLY A 31 8.62 -1.13 -17.47
CA GLY A 31 7.19 -0.81 -17.45
C GLY A 31 6.62 -0.57 -16.06
N ASN A 32 7.45 -0.47 -15.00
CA ASN A 32 6.98 -0.17 -13.66
C ASN A 32 6.52 1.26 -13.55
N VAL A 33 5.41 1.48 -12.84
CA VAL A 33 4.90 2.81 -12.54
C VAL A 33 5.88 3.53 -11.62
N LEU A 34 6.52 4.57 -12.14
CA LEU A 34 7.32 5.50 -11.35
C LEU A 34 6.46 6.69 -10.96
N LEU A 35 6.32 6.93 -9.66
CA LEU A 35 5.71 8.14 -9.13
C LEU A 35 6.84 9.10 -8.73
N ASP A 36 6.99 10.17 -9.50
CA ASP A 36 7.87 11.29 -9.14
C ASP A 36 7.02 12.45 -8.64
N VAL A 37 7.31 12.88 -7.42
CA VAL A 37 6.56 13.90 -6.69
C VAL A 37 7.55 14.98 -6.30
N SER A 38 7.33 16.20 -6.80
CA SER A 38 8.07 17.37 -6.28
C SER A 38 7.88 17.41 -4.77
N PRO A 39 8.94 17.65 -3.97
CA PRO A 39 8.99 17.31 -2.54
C PRO A 39 7.68 17.65 -1.84
N PRO A 40 6.86 16.64 -1.49
CA PRO A 40 5.55 16.93 -0.94
C PRO A 40 5.73 17.66 0.39
N VAL A 41 4.82 18.57 0.72
CA VAL A 41 4.75 19.18 2.04
C VAL A 41 3.54 18.59 2.76
N VAL A 42 3.77 18.02 3.94
CA VAL A 42 2.70 17.51 4.79
C VAL A 42 2.24 18.65 5.69
N TYR A 43 0.94 18.89 5.73
CA TYR A 43 0.30 19.80 6.65
C TYR A 43 -0.62 19.02 7.59
N GLU A 44 -0.65 19.40 8.86
CA GLU A 44 -1.61 18.93 9.85
C GLU A 44 -2.62 20.05 10.15
N TYR A 45 -3.90 19.70 10.26
CA TYR A 45 -4.92 20.63 10.74
C TYR A 45 -5.22 20.40 12.21
N ILE A 46 -4.88 21.39 13.04
CA ILE A 46 -5.15 21.36 14.49
C ILE A 46 -6.18 22.43 14.78
N LYS A 47 -7.39 22.02 15.21
CA LYS A 47 -8.52 22.94 15.50
C LYS A 47 -8.85 23.89 14.33
N GLY A 48 -8.68 23.42 13.09
CA GLY A 48 -8.92 24.19 11.88
C GLY A 48 -7.74 25.04 11.39
N GLU A 49 -6.62 25.10 12.14
CA GLU A 49 -5.39 25.77 11.69
C GLU A 49 -4.51 24.81 10.89
N LYS A 50 -4.14 25.19 9.66
CA LYS A 50 -3.16 24.48 8.81
C LYS A 50 -1.74 24.79 9.31
N LYS A 51 -0.98 23.77 9.70
CA LYS A 51 0.44 23.89 10.10
C LYS A 51 1.28 22.87 9.35
N GLU A 52 2.49 23.27 8.96
CA GLU A 52 3.44 22.32 8.36
C GLU A 52 3.82 21.26 9.39
N PHE A 53 3.74 20.00 8.98
CA PHE A 53 4.03 18.85 9.82
C PHE A 53 5.50 18.44 9.64
N ILE A 54 6.25 18.47 10.74
CA ILE A 54 7.67 18.08 10.73
C ILE A 54 7.76 16.59 11.11
N ILE A 55 8.24 15.79 10.18
CA ILE A 55 8.49 14.37 10.39
C ILE A 55 9.77 14.21 11.20
N THR A 56 9.68 13.54 12.35
CA THR A 56 10.82 13.27 13.25
C THR A 56 11.12 11.78 13.39
N THR A 57 10.39 10.93 12.67
CA THR A 57 10.52 9.47 12.72
C THR A 57 11.75 9.03 11.94
N VAL A 58 12.42 7.98 12.43
CA VAL A 58 13.51 7.29 11.74
C VAL A 58 13.10 5.87 11.42
N ASP A 59 13.57 5.33 10.30
CA ASP A 59 13.42 3.91 9.99
C ASP A 59 14.35 3.03 10.84
N TRP A 60 14.26 1.71 10.64
CA TRP A 60 15.07 0.72 11.37
C TRP A 60 16.58 0.90 11.14
N ALA A 61 16.98 1.51 10.03
CA ALA A 61 18.36 1.81 9.68
C ALA A 61 18.83 3.18 10.22
N GLY A 62 17.95 3.93 10.90
CA GLY A 62 18.25 5.24 11.47
C GLY A 62 18.18 6.39 10.46
N ARG A 63 17.62 6.16 9.26
CA ARG A 63 17.38 7.23 8.28
C ARG A 63 16.15 8.02 8.68
N CYS A 64 16.27 9.35 8.68
CA CYS A 64 15.13 10.23 8.89
C CYS A 64 14.14 10.07 7.72
N LEU A 65 12.90 9.76 8.07
CA LEU A 65 11.81 9.74 7.11
C LEU A 65 11.50 11.18 6.66
N ASN A 66 11.15 11.32 5.40
CA ASN A 66 10.73 12.56 4.77
C ASN A 66 9.28 12.46 4.28
N THR A 67 8.81 13.55 3.70
CA THR A 67 7.42 13.66 3.23
C THR A 67 7.13 12.78 2.03
N ALA A 68 8.13 12.48 1.18
CA ALA A 68 7.98 11.55 0.07
C ALA A 68 7.77 10.11 0.58
N ASP A 69 8.47 9.72 1.66
CA ASP A 69 8.23 8.42 2.32
C ASP A 69 6.76 8.31 2.79
N THR A 70 6.21 9.39 3.36
CA THR A 70 4.82 9.44 3.81
C THR A 70 3.84 9.33 2.62
N PHE A 71 4.13 10.03 1.53
CA PHE A 71 3.33 9.93 0.31
C PHE A 71 3.32 8.51 -0.26
N ASN A 72 4.50 7.89 -0.39
CA ASN A 72 4.65 6.54 -0.91
C ASN A 72 3.92 5.51 -0.04
N ASP A 73 4.02 5.61 1.29
CA ASP A 73 3.27 4.74 2.21
C ASP A 73 1.76 4.85 1.99
N ILE A 74 1.22 6.06 1.88
CA ILE A 74 -0.23 6.25 1.70
C ILE A 74 -0.68 5.72 0.33
N ILE A 75 0.02 6.05 -0.74
CA ILE A 75 -0.34 5.54 -2.07
C ILE A 75 -0.22 4.01 -2.14
N SER A 76 0.79 3.44 -1.49
CA SER A 76 0.93 1.99 -1.34
C SER A 76 -0.28 1.38 -0.63
N ARG A 77 -0.73 1.97 0.48
CA ARG A 77 -1.93 1.54 1.23
C ARG A 77 -3.20 1.61 0.39
N LEU A 78 -3.37 2.68 -0.38
CA LEU A 78 -4.52 2.85 -1.26
C LEU A 78 -4.50 1.84 -2.41
N SER A 79 -3.34 1.61 -3.03
CA SER A 79 -3.21 0.67 -4.15
C SER A 79 -3.64 -0.74 -3.77
N ARG A 80 -3.38 -1.18 -2.52
CA ARG A 80 -3.78 -2.50 -2.01
C ARG A 80 -5.14 -2.52 -1.33
N ASN A 81 -5.89 -1.43 -1.35
CA ASN A 81 -7.21 -1.31 -0.72
C ASN A 81 -7.16 -1.68 0.78
N GLU A 82 -6.23 -1.07 1.52
CA GLU A 82 -6.12 -1.24 2.98
C GLU A 82 -7.33 -0.58 3.69
N THR A 83 -7.97 -1.29 4.63
CA THR A 83 -9.21 -0.83 5.28
C THR A 83 -9.06 -0.44 6.76
N GLY A 84 -7.86 -0.60 7.33
CA GLY A 84 -7.60 -0.41 8.76
C GLY A 84 -7.44 1.05 9.19
N TRP A 85 -6.38 1.72 8.73
CA TRP A 85 -5.81 2.87 9.44
C TRP A 85 -6.03 4.23 8.79
N ILE A 86 -6.46 4.29 7.53
CA ILE A 86 -6.52 5.55 6.76
C ILE A 86 -7.94 5.79 6.22
N CYS A 87 -8.44 7.02 6.39
CA CYS A 87 -9.63 7.54 5.70
C CYS A 87 -9.17 8.60 4.68
N ILE A 88 -9.38 8.41 3.37
CA ILE A 88 -9.12 9.48 2.38
C ILE A 88 -10.36 10.34 2.21
N ASN A 89 -10.24 11.66 2.33
CA ASN A 89 -11.34 12.59 2.05
C ASN A 89 -11.34 13.02 0.59
N ASN A 90 -10.16 13.42 0.12
CA ASN A 90 -10.01 14.04 -1.16
C ASN A 90 -8.69 13.62 -1.78
N LEU A 91 -8.81 12.88 -2.87
CA LEU A 91 -7.70 12.47 -3.69
C LEU A 91 -7.74 13.28 -4.98
N ASP A 92 -6.57 13.79 -5.41
CA ASP A 92 -6.43 14.40 -6.72
C ASP A 92 -6.95 13.46 -7.81
N ILE A 93 -7.48 14.01 -8.90
CA ILE A 93 -8.10 13.20 -9.95
C ILE A 93 -7.12 12.21 -10.60
N SER A 94 -5.85 12.59 -10.72
CA SER A 94 -4.80 11.75 -11.31
C SER A 94 -4.49 10.57 -10.39
N LEU A 95 -4.34 10.84 -9.10
CA LEU A 95 -4.13 9.80 -8.08
C LEU A 95 -5.34 8.89 -7.91
N ARG A 96 -6.55 9.45 -7.99
CA ARG A 96 -7.78 8.67 -7.94
C ARG A 96 -7.85 7.71 -9.11
N SER A 97 -7.59 8.20 -10.32
CA SER A 97 -7.59 7.37 -11.53
C SER A 97 -6.56 6.24 -11.42
N LEU A 98 -5.38 6.52 -10.86
CA LEU A 98 -4.35 5.51 -10.61
C LEU A 98 -4.83 4.45 -9.60
N VAL A 99 -5.36 4.86 -8.45
CA VAL A 99 -5.86 3.92 -7.43
C VAL A 99 -7.02 3.09 -7.96
N GLU A 100 -7.95 3.70 -8.71
CA GLU A 100 -9.06 3.00 -9.36
C GLU A 100 -8.58 1.98 -10.40
N ALA A 101 -7.51 2.29 -11.14
CA ALA A 101 -6.89 1.34 -12.06
C ALA A 101 -6.42 0.07 -11.32
N PHE A 102 -5.78 0.21 -10.16
CA PHE A 102 -5.42 -0.93 -9.32
C PHE A 102 -6.64 -1.74 -8.88
N HIS A 103 -7.70 -1.05 -8.43
CA HIS A 103 -8.89 -1.71 -7.88
C HIS A 103 -9.75 -2.39 -8.95
N SER A 104 -9.66 -1.95 -10.20
CA SER A 104 -10.41 -2.52 -11.33
C SER A 104 -9.99 -3.96 -11.69
N HIS A 105 -8.77 -4.35 -11.34
CA HIS A 105 -8.20 -5.66 -11.61
C HIS A 105 -8.03 -6.43 -10.30
N SER A 106 -9.13 -7.01 -9.84
CA SER A 106 -9.17 -7.81 -8.61
C SER A 106 -8.51 -9.18 -8.80
N ALA A 107 -7.53 -9.51 -7.97
CA ALA A 107 -6.99 -10.86 -7.86
C ALA A 107 -8.01 -11.81 -7.23
N LEU A 108 -8.63 -11.36 -6.13
CA LEU A 108 -9.68 -12.08 -5.42
C LEU A 108 -10.51 -11.13 -4.54
N THR A 109 -11.66 -11.61 -4.07
CA THR A 109 -12.44 -10.93 -3.03
C THR A 109 -12.50 -11.81 -1.79
N TRP A 110 -12.12 -11.25 -0.64
CA TRP A 110 -12.14 -11.93 0.65
C TRP A 110 -12.95 -11.13 1.65
N GLU A 111 -13.99 -11.73 2.24
CA GLU A 111 -14.85 -11.10 3.25
C GLU A 111 -15.34 -9.68 2.90
N GLY A 112 -15.60 -9.43 1.61
CA GLY A 112 -16.08 -8.14 1.10
C GLY A 112 -14.97 -7.14 0.76
N ARG A 113 -13.69 -7.45 1.05
CA ARG A 113 -12.54 -6.68 0.58
C ARG A 113 -12.12 -7.16 -0.81
N ASN A 114 -12.09 -6.23 -1.76
CA ASN A 114 -11.48 -6.43 -3.06
C ASN A 114 -9.95 -6.36 -2.90
N ILE A 115 -9.24 -7.43 -3.27
CA ILE A 115 -7.78 -7.54 -3.21
C ILE A 115 -7.23 -7.33 -4.63
N PRO A 116 -6.51 -6.22 -4.88
CA PRO A 116 -5.95 -5.88 -6.19
C PRO A 116 -4.86 -6.87 -6.65
N TYR A 117 -4.78 -7.13 -7.95
CA TYR A 117 -3.74 -8.00 -8.51
C TYR A 117 -2.38 -7.34 -8.63
N PHE A 118 -2.31 -6.05 -8.91
CA PHE A 118 -1.06 -5.32 -8.70
C PHE A 118 -1.24 -4.40 -7.51
N ILE A 119 -0.14 -4.16 -6.81
CA ILE A 119 -0.05 -3.15 -5.76
C ILE A 119 1.22 -2.33 -5.98
N LEU A 120 1.22 -1.12 -5.42
CA LEU A 120 2.43 -0.32 -5.26
C LEU A 120 3.03 -0.58 -3.89
N PHE A 121 4.34 -0.76 -3.84
CA PHE A 121 5.11 -0.82 -2.60
C PHE A 121 6.46 -0.15 -2.82
N ASP A 122 6.74 0.89 -2.04
CA ASP A 122 7.96 1.70 -2.14
C ASP A 122 8.31 2.17 -3.57
N GLY A 123 7.28 2.55 -4.35
CA GLY A 123 7.45 2.98 -5.74
C GLY A 123 7.60 1.85 -6.77
N TYR A 124 7.58 0.58 -6.34
CA TYR A 124 7.61 -0.58 -7.22
C TYR A 124 6.25 -1.27 -7.31
N MET A 125 6.03 -1.98 -8.41
CA MET A 125 4.87 -2.87 -8.53
C MET A 125 5.19 -4.24 -7.95
N ALA A 126 4.20 -4.82 -7.28
CA ALA A 126 4.25 -6.21 -6.82
C ALA A 126 2.98 -6.96 -7.21
N ALA A 127 3.08 -8.28 -7.39
CA ALA A 127 1.99 -9.16 -7.79
C ALA A 127 1.85 -10.37 -6.83
N PRO A 128 0.64 -10.95 -6.66
CA PRO A 128 0.42 -12.06 -5.75
C PRO A 128 1.26 -13.29 -6.10
N ALA A 129 2.03 -13.76 -5.11
CA ALA A 129 2.78 -15.01 -5.16
C ALA A 129 2.02 -16.13 -4.43
N PHE A 130 1.41 -15.82 -3.29
CA PHE A 130 0.64 -16.78 -2.48
C PHE A 130 -0.41 -16.05 -1.63
N ALA A 131 -1.51 -16.72 -1.30
CA ALA A 131 -2.57 -16.13 -0.50
C ALA A 131 -3.24 -17.20 0.38
N THR A 132 -3.49 -16.84 1.63
CA THR A 132 -4.25 -17.62 2.59
C THR A 132 -5.32 -16.75 3.24
N ASN A 133 -6.21 -17.37 4.01
CA ASN A 133 -7.19 -16.64 4.81
C ASN A 133 -6.56 -15.75 5.90
N GLN A 134 -5.28 -15.93 6.22
CA GLN A 134 -4.55 -15.10 7.19
C GLN A 134 -3.67 -14.05 6.51
N PHE A 135 -2.90 -14.46 5.49
CA PHE A 135 -1.88 -13.62 4.89
C PHE A 135 -1.92 -13.57 3.37
N LEU A 136 -1.50 -12.44 2.81
CA LEU A 136 -1.25 -12.23 1.39
C LEU A 136 0.24 -12.03 1.18
N TYR A 137 0.77 -12.70 0.18
CA TYR A 137 2.16 -12.59 -0.22
C TYR A 137 2.25 -12.04 -1.63
N TYR A 138 2.92 -10.90 -1.77
CA TYR A 138 3.23 -10.30 -3.05
C TYR A 138 4.73 -10.40 -3.30
N GLU A 139 5.12 -10.57 -4.55
CA GLU A 139 6.51 -10.56 -4.99
C GLU A 139 6.72 -9.32 -5.87
N ASN A 140 7.76 -8.55 -5.57
CA ASN A 140 8.17 -7.43 -6.43
C ASN A 140 9.08 -7.93 -7.57
N GLU A 141 9.49 -7.02 -8.45
CA GLU A 141 10.35 -7.39 -9.58
C GLU A 141 11.77 -7.83 -9.21
N MET A 142 12.21 -7.49 -8.01
CA MET A 142 13.51 -7.88 -7.46
C MET A 142 13.47 -9.28 -6.83
N GLY A 143 12.28 -9.89 -6.73
CA GLY A 143 12.07 -11.19 -6.09
C GLY A 143 11.84 -11.10 -4.58
N ASP A 144 11.71 -9.89 -4.02
CA ASP A 144 11.44 -9.73 -2.59
C ASP A 144 9.99 -10.06 -2.29
N ILE A 145 9.77 -10.84 -1.24
CA ILE A 145 8.44 -11.18 -0.74
C ILE A 145 7.96 -10.13 0.26
N LEU A 146 6.74 -9.67 0.05
CA LEU A 146 6.00 -8.74 0.90
C LEU A 146 4.83 -9.48 1.55
N MET A 147 4.68 -9.33 2.86
CA MET A 147 3.65 -10.01 3.64
C MET A 147 2.63 -9.01 4.19
N PHE A 148 1.35 -9.26 3.89
CA PHE A 148 0.23 -8.43 4.32
C PHE A 148 -0.85 -9.26 5.02
N GLY A 149 -1.67 -8.62 5.85
CA GLY A 149 -2.87 -9.23 6.40
C GLY A 149 -3.96 -9.39 5.35
N THR A 150 -4.58 -10.57 5.26
CA THR A 150 -5.69 -10.79 4.31
C THR A 150 -6.92 -9.97 4.67
N ALA A 151 -7.22 -9.83 5.97
CA ALA A 151 -8.42 -9.17 6.46
C ALA A 151 -8.48 -7.67 6.13
N ASP A 152 -7.37 -6.95 6.33
CA ASP A 152 -7.35 -5.49 6.27
C ASP A 152 -6.31 -4.91 5.31
N GLY A 153 -5.39 -5.72 4.76
CA GLY A 153 -4.33 -5.28 3.87
C GLY A 153 -3.16 -4.60 4.58
N ALA A 154 -3.08 -4.66 5.91
CA ALA A 154 -1.99 -4.05 6.65
C ALA A 154 -0.66 -4.75 6.33
N LEU A 155 0.42 -3.98 6.23
CA LEU A 155 1.78 -4.51 6.11
C LEU A 155 2.15 -5.27 7.39
N ILE A 156 2.53 -6.54 7.26
CA ILE A 156 3.01 -7.38 8.36
C ILE A 156 4.55 -7.42 8.35
N SER A 157 5.15 -7.60 7.17
CA SER A 157 6.60 -7.61 6.99
C SER A 157 6.98 -7.35 5.53
N ASP A 158 8.08 -6.65 5.34
CA ASP A 158 8.73 -6.29 4.07
C ASP A 158 10.23 -6.65 4.07
N ASN A 159 10.62 -7.61 4.90
CA ASN A 159 12.01 -8.04 5.07
C ASN A 159 12.09 -9.57 5.17
N GLU A 160 13.21 -10.13 5.65
CA GLU A 160 13.42 -11.58 5.79
C GLU A 160 12.29 -12.30 6.55
N PHE A 161 11.57 -11.63 7.46
CA PHE A 161 10.42 -12.21 8.15
C PHE A 161 9.24 -12.51 7.21
N ALA A 162 9.13 -11.82 6.08
CA ALA A 162 8.11 -12.09 5.06
C ALA A 162 8.38 -13.42 4.34
N GLU A 163 9.63 -13.72 4.02
CA GLU A 163 10.05 -15.00 3.42
C GLU A 163 9.82 -16.16 4.40
N ILE A 164 10.25 -15.99 5.66
CA ILE A 164 9.98 -16.98 6.72
C ILE A 164 8.48 -17.19 6.88
N GLY A 165 7.69 -16.11 6.85
CA GLY A 165 6.23 -16.17 6.89
C GLY A 165 5.64 -16.92 5.71
N PHE A 166 6.16 -16.71 4.50
CA PHE A 166 5.72 -17.36 3.27
C PHE A 166 5.88 -18.87 3.35
N GLU A 167 7.09 -19.34 3.70
CA GLU A 167 7.35 -20.77 3.91
C GLU A 167 6.45 -21.34 5.00
N LYS A 168 6.27 -20.59 6.10
CA LYS A 168 5.45 -21.05 7.21
C LYS A 168 3.98 -21.20 6.84
N SER A 169 3.42 -20.28 6.07
CA SER A 169 2.04 -20.33 5.60
C SER A 169 1.82 -21.50 4.64
N GLN A 170 2.83 -21.89 3.85
CA GLN A 170 2.77 -23.10 3.01
C GLN A 170 2.70 -24.37 3.86
N GLU A 171 3.52 -24.49 4.90
CA GLU A 171 3.45 -25.61 5.86
C GLU A 171 2.09 -25.67 6.55
N MET A 172 1.63 -24.54 7.09
CA MET A 172 0.34 -24.46 7.79
C MET A 172 -0.84 -24.77 6.87
N SER A 173 -0.74 -24.41 5.59
CA SER A 173 -1.73 -24.76 4.57
C SER A 173 -1.75 -26.27 4.28
N ALA A 174 -0.58 -26.90 4.19
CA ALA A 174 -0.46 -28.35 3.99
C ALA A 174 -1.03 -29.14 5.18
N ASP A 175 -0.85 -28.61 6.39
CA ASP A 175 -1.40 -29.17 7.63
C ASP A 175 -2.89 -28.84 7.85
N GLY A 176 -3.51 -28.05 6.96
CA GLY A 176 -4.92 -27.66 7.03
C GLY A 176 -5.26 -26.62 8.11
N GLN A 177 -4.25 -25.93 8.65
CA GLN A 177 -4.42 -24.85 9.64
C GLN A 177 -4.73 -23.51 8.95
N GLU A 178 -4.17 -23.28 7.77
CA GLU A 178 -4.51 -22.16 6.89
C GLU A 178 -5.25 -22.62 5.64
N THR A 179 -6.17 -21.80 5.15
CA THR A 179 -6.91 -22.07 3.91
C THR A 179 -6.28 -21.28 2.78
N VAL A 180 -5.75 -21.98 1.78
CA VAL A 180 -5.22 -21.38 0.55
C VAL A 180 -6.35 -20.70 -0.22
N LEU A 181 -6.13 -19.45 -0.61
CA LEU A 181 -7.03 -18.68 -1.44
C LEU A 181 -6.55 -18.73 -2.90
N SER A 182 -7.44 -19.13 -3.80
CA SER A 182 -7.17 -19.02 -5.24
C SER A 182 -7.36 -17.58 -5.69
N PHE A 183 -6.50 -17.13 -6.60
CA PHE A 183 -6.58 -15.81 -7.21
C PHE A 183 -6.42 -15.88 -8.72
N THR A 184 -7.04 -14.92 -9.39
CA THR A 184 -6.89 -14.72 -10.84
C THR A 184 -5.50 -14.16 -11.13
N LYS A 185 -4.86 -14.67 -12.18
CA LYS A 185 -3.60 -14.13 -12.69
C LYS A 185 -3.87 -13.26 -13.91
N TYR A 186 -3.24 -12.09 -13.93
CA TYR A 186 -3.26 -11.16 -15.05
C TYR A 186 -1.87 -11.03 -15.65
N GLU A 187 -1.80 -10.82 -16.96
CA GLU A 187 -0.53 -10.49 -17.61
C GLU A 187 -0.21 -9.01 -17.39
N LYS A 188 1.08 -8.67 -17.16
CA LYS A 188 1.52 -7.28 -16.93
C LYS A 188 1.08 -6.33 -18.05
N LEU A 189 0.96 -6.84 -19.28
CA LEU A 189 0.49 -6.10 -20.47
C LEU A 189 -0.97 -5.63 -20.39
N GLU A 190 -1.78 -6.21 -19.51
CA GLU A 190 -3.19 -5.80 -19.33
C GLU A 190 -3.33 -4.57 -18.40
N PHE A 191 -2.22 -4.09 -17.82
CA PHE A 191 -2.20 -3.06 -16.78
C PHE A 191 -1.51 -1.75 -17.18
N ILE A 192 -0.73 -1.75 -18.26
CA ILE A 192 0.05 -0.60 -18.77
C ILE A 192 -0.64 0.00 -19.98
#